data_AF-A0A919KKU5-F1
#
_entry.id   AF-A0A919KKU5-F1
#
_cell.length_a   1.000
_cell.length_b   1.000
_cell.length_c   1.000
_cell.angle_alpha   90.00
_cell.angle_beta   90.00
_cell.angle_gamma   90.00
#
_symmetry.space_group_name_H-M   'P 1'
#
loop_
_entity.id
_entity.type
_entity.pdbx_description
1 polymer ?
#
loop_
_entity_poly.entity_id
_entity_poly.type
_entity_poly.pdbx_seq_one_letter_code
_entity_poly.pdbx_strand_id
1 'polypeptide(L)'
;MAAPAGIGLVAGQALHWSAGETLTLASGRGSEVAVAGDARLHAGQAIGVLAAAVEGGNTQGHTLSVVSGEGELELQAQNDEVRLQARQGLKVVSANAAVELAAGKRVRLATAGGASVTIEGGNISIACPGKITTGAAGLSAADAGHCPVQAQVRPARSSRQAHAERGIRLGHGRWYDPLRQDQWSGRDRGGRDLRTRSHRPVRTGRGP
;
A
#
# COMPACT_ATOMS: atom_id res chain seq x y z
N MET A 1 35.16 42.31 14.75
CA MET A 1 34.31 43.45 14.33
C MET A 1 33.18 43.57 15.35
N ALA A 2 32.87 44.78 15.84
CA ALA A 2 31.74 45.00 16.75
C ALA A 2 31.04 46.29 16.32
N ALA A 3 29.72 46.24 16.18
CA ALA A 3 28.90 47.39 15.80
C ALA A 3 27.58 47.34 16.58
N PRO A 4 27.25 48.36 17.39
CA PRO A 4 26.06 48.35 18.25
C PRO A 4 24.74 48.23 17.49
N ALA A 5 24.70 48.75 16.26
CA ALA A 5 23.50 48.74 15.40
C ALA A 5 23.52 47.63 14.33
N GLY A 6 24.59 46.82 14.26
CA GLY A 6 24.70 45.69 13.32
C GLY A 6 25.82 45.79 12.30
N ILE A 7 26.05 44.67 11.59
CA ILE A 7 27.09 44.51 10.58
C ILE A 7 26.44 43.92 9.32
N GLY A 8 26.68 44.53 8.16
CA GLY A 8 26.30 44.01 6.85
C GLY A 8 27.52 43.55 6.06
N LEU A 9 27.51 42.32 5.56
CA LEU A 9 28.54 41.78 4.68
C LEU A 9 27.91 41.50 3.32
N VAL A 10 28.42 42.15 2.28
CA VAL A 10 27.93 42.00 0.91
C VAL A 10 29.14 41.79 0.00
N ALA A 11 29.05 40.79 -0.88
CA ALA A 11 30.04 40.54 -1.91
C ALA A 11 29.37 40.45 -3.27
N GLY A 12 30.04 40.96 -4.32
CA GLY A 12 29.52 40.89 -5.69
C GLY A 12 29.56 39.49 -6.29
N GLN A 13 30.43 38.61 -5.78
CA GLN A 13 30.56 37.24 -6.28
C GLN A 13 30.37 36.19 -5.19
N ALA A 14 31.21 36.20 -4.14
CA ALA A 14 31.18 35.16 -3.12
C ALA A 14 31.62 35.66 -1.74
N LEU A 15 31.07 35.04 -0.70
CA LEU A 15 31.54 35.10 0.68
C LEU A 15 31.97 33.69 1.10
N HIS A 16 33.14 33.58 1.74
CA HIS A 16 33.66 32.31 2.25
C HIS A 16 34.09 32.48 3.71
N TRP A 17 33.62 31.57 4.57
CA TRP A 17 34.05 31.47 5.95
C TRP A 17 34.78 30.16 6.16
N SER A 18 36.01 30.24 6.68
CA SER A 18 36.84 29.07 6.99
C SER A 18 37.29 29.20 8.44
N ALA A 19 37.04 28.16 9.24
CA ALA A 19 37.51 28.06 10.62
C ALA A 19 38.41 26.82 10.74
N GLY A 20 39.55 26.93 11.42
CA GLY A 20 40.46 25.80 11.63
C GLY A 20 39.93 24.77 12.62
N GLU A 21 39.11 25.20 13.57
CA GLU A 21 38.55 24.35 14.62
C GLU A 21 37.02 24.42 14.60
N THR A 22 36.46 25.58 15.00
CA THR A 22 35.01 25.73 15.20
C THR A 22 34.50 27.05 14.64
N LEU A 23 33.37 26.99 13.93
CA LEU A 23 32.56 28.15 13.55
C LEU A 23 31.23 28.10 14.31
N THR A 24 30.99 29.10 15.16
CA THR A 24 29.73 29.23 15.91
C THR A 24 28.94 30.41 15.41
N LEU A 25 27.69 30.16 14.99
CA LEU A 25 26.71 31.19 14.64
C LEU A 25 25.61 31.18 15.70
N ALA A 26 25.47 32.29 16.43
CA ALA A 26 24.49 32.43 17.48
C ALA A 26 23.67 33.71 17.28
N SER A 27 22.38 33.63 17.56
CA SER A 27 21.44 34.75 17.41
C SER A 27 20.47 34.78 18.58
N GLY A 28 20.21 35.98 19.11
CA GLY A 28 19.33 36.13 20.29
C GLY A 28 17.84 35.97 20.00
N ARG A 29 17.40 36.15 18.75
CA ARG A 29 15.99 35.98 18.33
C ARG A 29 15.81 34.88 17.30
N GLY A 30 16.56 34.94 16.19
CA GLY A 30 16.44 33.95 15.12
C GLY A 30 17.55 34.10 14.09
N SER A 31 17.69 33.07 13.26
CA SER A 31 18.64 33.01 12.14
C SER A 31 17.85 32.62 10.90
N GLU A 32 18.02 33.37 9.82
CA GLU A 32 17.34 33.14 8.56
C GLU A 32 18.37 32.95 7.45
N VAL A 33 18.17 31.93 6.62
CA VAL A 33 19.00 31.63 5.46
C VAL A 33 18.08 31.53 4.26
N ALA A 34 18.21 32.48 3.33
CA ALA A 34 17.48 32.50 2.08
C ALA A 34 18.44 32.26 0.93
N VAL A 35 18.16 31.26 0.10
CA VAL A 35 18.98 30.87 -1.05
C VAL A 35 18.10 30.88 -2.29
N ALA A 36 18.50 31.63 -3.32
CA ALA A 36 17.74 31.71 -4.58
C ALA A 36 17.99 30.50 -5.50
N GLY A 37 19.17 29.89 -5.41
CA GLY A 37 19.54 28.67 -6.13
C GLY A 37 19.56 27.46 -5.20
N ASP A 38 20.62 26.67 -5.29
CA ASP A 38 20.75 25.44 -4.50
C ASP A 38 21.33 25.68 -3.11
N ALA A 39 20.69 25.11 -2.09
CA ALA A 39 21.26 24.96 -0.76
C ALA A 39 21.74 23.51 -0.56
N ARG A 40 23.01 23.33 -0.15
CA ARG A 40 23.58 22.02 0.17
C ARG A 40 24.28 22.08 1.52
N LEU A 41 24.04 21.08 2.36
CA LEU A 41 24.68 20.93 3.66
C LEU A 41 25.37 19.57 3.69
N HIS A 42 26.68 19.59 3.92
CA HIS A 42 27.50 18.38 4.00
C HIS A 42 28.33 18.44 5.28
N ALA A 43 28.43 17.32 5.98
CA ALA A 43 29.28 17.16 7.15
C ALA A 43 30.07 15.86 7.01
N GLY A 44 31.31 15.85 7.50
CA GLY A 44 32.15 14.65 7.47
C GLY A 44 31.70 13.53 8.41
N GLN A 45 30.86 13.84 9.41
CA GLN A 45 30.43 12.87 10.43
C GLN A 45 28.91 12.87 10.60
N ALA A 46 28.31 13.98 11.03
CA ALA A 46 26.88 14.06 11.30
C ALA A 46 26.34 15.47 11.09
N ILE A 47 25.05 15.55 10.74
CA ILE A 47 24.26 16.78 10.76
C ILE A 47 23.16 16.59 11.81
N GLY A 48 23.11 17.48 12.80
CA GLY A 48 22.09 17.47 13.85
C GLY A 48 21.18 18.69 13.74
N VAL A 49 19.88 18.47 13.80
CA VAL A 49 18.87 19.54 13.85
C VAL A 49 17.96 19.29 15.05
N LEU A 50 17.89 20.27 15.95
CA LEU A 50 17.06 20.22 17.14
C LEU A 50 16.28 21.54 17.26
N ALA A 51 14.97 21.43 17.44
CA ALA A 51 14.10 22.57 17.69
C ALA A 51 13.42 22.44 19.05
N ALA A 52 13.07 23.57 19.65
CA ALA A 52 12.41 23.65 20.97
C ALA A 52 13.15 22.89 22.09
N ALA A 53 14.48 23.04 22.17
CA ALA A 53 15.32 22.41 23.19
C ALA A 53 15.20 23.00 24.60
N VAL A 54 14.47 24.12 24.76
CA VAL A 54 14.32 24.83 26.03
C VAL A 54 12.95 24.53 26.65
N GLU A 55 12.96 23.94 27.84
CA GLU A 55 11.77 23.63 28.62
C GLU A 55 11.06 24.92 29.06
N GLY A 56 9.74 25.01 28.84
CA GLY A 56 8.94 26.19 29.19
C GLY A 56 8.93 27.32 28.15
N GLY A 57 9.59 27.14 26.99
CA GLY A 57 9.39 28.04 25.85
C GLY A 57 7.96 28.01 25.33
N ASN A 58 7.40 29.16 24.94
CA ASN A 58 6.08 29.25 24.33
C ASN A 58 6.11 28.60 22.93
N THR A 59 5.88 27.29 22.87
CA THR A 59 5.81 26.54 21.62
C THR A 59 4.44 26.73 20.98
N GLN A 60 4.32 27.77 20.16
CA GLN A 60 3.13 27.94 19.31
C GLN A 60 3.43 27.39 17.90
N GLY A 61 2.73 26.32 17.52
CA GLY A 61 2.80 25.75 16.17
C GLY A 61 3.79 24.61 15.98
N HIS A 62 4.23 24.40 14.74
CA HIS A 62 5.17 23.36 14.37
C HIS A 62 6.58 23.74 14.82
N THR A 63 7.17 22.98 15.75
CA THR A 63 8.52 23.26 16.27
C THR A 63 9.60 22.99 15.23
N LEU A 64 9.43 21.97 14.40
CA LEU A 64 10.26 21.68 13.23
C LEU A 64 9.34 21.30 12.07
N SER A 65 9.56 21.91 10.91
CA SER A 65 8.85 21.57 9.67
C SER A 65 9.84 21.48 8.52
N VAL A 66 9.68 20.43 7.71
CA VAL A 66 10.45 20.22 6.48
C VAL A 66 9.41 20.07 5.37
N VAL A 67 9.38 21.01 4.45
CA VAL A 67 8.33 21.13 3.43
C VAL A 67 8.98 21.33 2.08
N SER A 68 8.59 20.51 1.11
CA SER A 68 8.84 20.78 -0.30
C SER A 68 7.61 21.45 -0.89
N GLY A 69 7.77 22.64 -1.49
CA GLY A 69 6.66 23.36 -2.13
C GLY A 69 6.25 22.70 -3.44
N GLU A 70 7.25 22.30 -4.23
CA GLU A 70 7.09 21.55 -5.48
C GLU A 70 8.20 20.50 -5.58
N GLY A 71 7.89 19.36 -6.22
CA GLY A 71 8.83 18.25 -6.34
C GLY A 71 8.83 17.28 -5.16
N GLU A 72 9.65 16.24 -5.28
CA GLU A 72 9.71 15.13 -4.32
C GLU A 72 10.53 15.48 -3.07
N LEU A 73 10.07 15.01 -1.91
CA LEU A 73 10.86 14.97 -0.69
C LEU A 73 11.42 13.55 -0.51
N GLU A 74 12.71 13.39 -0.76
CA GLU A 74 13.41 12.11 -0.61
C GLU A 74 14.17 12.05 0.72
N LEU A 75 13.99 10.95 1.46
CA LEU A 75 14.71 10.66 2.70
C LEU A 75 15.31 9.26 2.58
N GLN A 76 16.64 9.15 2.58
CA GLN A 76 17.33 7.89 2.33
C GLN A 76 18.49 7.68 3.31
N ALA A 77 18.61 6.45 3.81
CA ALA A 77 19.83 5.94 4.42
C ALA A 77 20.36 4.80 3.54
N GLN A 78 21.49 5.03 2.87
CA GLN A 78 22.01 4.09 1.85
C GLN A 78 22.65 2.84 2.45
N ASN A 79 23.24 2.99 3.65
CA ASN A 79 24.02 1.93 4.28
C ASN A 79 23.42 1.44 5.60
N ASP A 80 22.37 2.09 6.11
CA ASP A 80 21.83 1.82 7.45
C ASP A 80 20.32 2.14 7.55
N GLU A 81 19.78 2.15 8.77
CA GLU A 81 18.36 2.32 9.07
C GLU A 81 17.88 3.78 9.05
N VAL A 82 16.62 3.97 8.64
CA VAL A 82 15.84 5.19 8.91
C VAL A 82 14.87 4.92 10.07
N ARG A 83 15.01 5.66 11.17
CA ARG A 83 14.17 5.52 12.38
C ARG A 83 13.26 6.73 12.57
N LEU A 84 11.95 6.51 12.47
CA LEU A 84 10.91 7.54 12.70
C LEU A 84 10.11 7.19 13.96
N GLN A 85 10.13 8.07 14.96
CA GLN A 85 9.46 7.84 16.24
C GLN A 85 8.70 9.06 16.72
N ALA A 86 7.53 8.81 17.33
CA ALA A 86 6.71 9.82 17.96
C ALA A 86 6.16 9.28 19.28
N ARG A 87 6.09 10.13 20.31
CA ARG A 87 5.47 9.78 21.60
C ARG A 87 3.94 9.69 21.51
N GLN A 88 3.35 10.46 20.60
CA GLN A 88 1.91 10.50 20.36
C GLN A 88 1.58 9.75 19.07
N GLY A 89 0.99 10.42 18.08
CA GLY A 89 0.66 9.83 16.79
C GLY A 89 1.76 10.02 15.76
N LEU A 90 2.00 8.99 14.95
CA LEU A 90 2.68 9.08 13.67
C LEU A 90 1.63 8.94 12.57
N LYS A 91 1.47 9.96 11.72
CA LYS A 91 0.46 9.99 10.66
C LYS A 91 1.14 10.13 9.30
N VAL A 92 0.92 9.14 8.43
CA VAL A 92 1.35 9.16 7.03
C VAL A 92 0.09 9.19 6.16
N VAL A 93 -0.05 10.22 5.33
CA VAL A 93 -1.23 10.42 4.47
C VAL A 93 -0.76 10.81 3.09
N SER A 94 -1.34 10.17 2.08
CA SER A 94 -1.31 10.66 0.71
C SER A 94 -2.69 11.21 0.37
N ALA A 95 -2.75 12.41 -0.19
CA ALA A 95 -4.01 13.08 -0.51
C ALA A 95 -4.65 12.51 -1.78
N ASN A 96 -3.84 12.21 -2.80
CA ASN A 96 -4.33 11.87 -4.14
C ASN A 96 -3.86 10.49 -4.62
N ALA A 97 -2.80 9.94 -4.05
CA ALA A 97 -2.14 8.73 -4.53
C ALA A 97 -2.08 7.65 -3.44
N ALA A 98 -1.48 6.50 -3.77
CA ALA A 98 -1.28 5.43 -2.81
C ALA A 98 -0.15 5.75 -1.81
N VAL A 99 -0.20 5.10 -0.65
CA VAL A 99 0.93 4.97 0.26
C VAL A 99 1.47 3.56 0.09
N GLU A 100 2.70 3.45 -0.41
CA GLU A 100 3.33 2.16 -0.68
C GLU A 100 4.42 1.88 0.36
N LEU A 101 4.43 0.65 0.88
CA LEU A 101 5.43 0.16 1.81
C LEU A 101 6.02 -1.11 1.21
N ALA A 102 7.26 -1.04 0.77
CA ALA A 102 8.00 -2.16 0.20
C ALA A 102 9.20 -2.50 1.08
N ALA A 103 9.43 -3.80 1.32
CA ALA A 103 10.60 -4.29 2.03
C ALA A 103 11.10 -5.58 1.39
N GLY A 104 12.43 -5.73 1.28
CA GLY A 104 13.03 -6.94 0.69
C GLY A 104 12.93 -8.19 1.55
N LYS A 105 12.73 -8.06 2.87
CA LYS A 105 12.68 -9.19 3.81
C LYS A 105 11.33 -9.32 4.51
N ARG A 106 10.91 -8.28 5.23
CA ARG A 106 9.73 -8.32 6.09
C ARG A 106 9.08 -6.96 6.24
N VAL A 107 7.75 -6.90 6.17
CA VAL A 107 6.94 -5.77 6.65
C VAL A 107 6.19 -6.23 7.88
N ARG A 108 6.33 -5.54 9.02
CA ARG A 108 5.65 -5.88 10.28
C ARG A 108 4.96 -4.65 10.87
N LEU A 109 3.67 -4.76 11.08
CA LEU A 109 2.84 -3.80 11.81
C LEU A 109 2.45 -4.46 13.13
N ALA A 110 2.82 -3.88 14.26
CA ALA A 110 2.54 -4.45 15.57
C ALA A 110 2.01 -3.39 16.53
N THR A 111 1.03 -3.78 17.35
CA THR A 111 0.50 -2.95 18.43
C THR A 111 0.94 -3.49 19.78
N ALA A 112 1.00 -2.63 20.79
CA ALA A 112 1.32 -3.05 22.16
C ALA A 112 0.30 -4.07 22.72
N GLY A 113 -0.94 -4.07 22.20
CA GLY A 113 -1.99 -5.03 22.54
C GLY A 113 -1.80 -6.43 21.91
N GLY A 114 -0.66 -6.71 21.29
CA GLY A 114 -0.33 -8.04 20.76
C GLY A 114 -0.91 -8.35 19.38
N ALA A 115 -1.66 -7.42 18.77
CA ALA A 115 -2.09 -7.58 17.39
C ALA A 115 -0.93 -7.24 16.44
N SER A 116 -0.65 -8.11 15.47
CA SER A 116 0.35 -7.85 14.44
C SER A 116 -0.02 -8.42 13.08
N VAL A 117 0.41 -7.71 12.04
CA VAL A 117 0.36 -8.13 10.64
C VAL A 117 1.80 -8.21 10.14
N THR A 118 2.22 -9.38 9.69
CA THR A 118 3.58 -9.61 9.20
C THR A 118 3.52 -10.19 7.79
N ILE A 119 4.27 -9.59 6.86
CA ILE A 119 4.43 -10.06 5.49
C ILE A 119 5.88 -10.50 5.33
N GLU A 120 6.12 -11.78 5.04
CA GLU A 120 7.45 -12.36 4.90
C GLU A 120 7.41 -13.60 3.99
N GLY A 121 8.39 -13.73 3.09
CA GLY A 121 8.56 -14.93 2.26
C GLY A 121 7.34 -15.29 1.41
N GLY A 122 6.53 -14.32 1.00
CA GLY A 122 5.28 -14.52 0.26
C GLY A 122 4.06 -14.89 1.11
N ASN A 123 4.22 -15.04 2.43
CA ASN A 123 3.13 -15.31 3.36
C ASN A 123 2.70 -14.04 4.10
N ILE A 124 1.40 -13.96 4.41
CA ILE A 124 0.81 -12.92 5.25
C ILE A 124 0.33 -13.59 6.54
N SER A 125 0.94 -13.24 7.67
CA SER A 125 0.57 -13.73 9.00
C SER A 125 -0.13 -12.62 9.78
N ILE A 126 -1.32 -12.92 10.30
CA ILE A 126 -2.10 -12.03 11.16
C ILE A 126 -2.21 -12.71 12.52
N ALA A 127 -1.57 -12.14 13.52
CA ALA A 127 -1.67 -12.59 14.90
C ALA A 127 -2.51 -11.59 15.69
N CYS A 128 -3.57 -12.04 16.34
CA CYS A 128 -4.38 -11.22 17.22
C CYS A 128 -4.82 -12.08 18.41
N PRO A 129 -4.71 -11.61 19.66
CA PRO A 129 -5.24 -12.33 20.81
C PRO A 129 -6.79 -12.31 20.85
N GLY A 130 -7.44 -11.41 20.10
CA GLY A 130 -8.88 -11.25 20.04
C GLY A 130 -9.53 -11.74 18.73
N LYS A 131 -10.83 -11.44 18.58
CA LYS A 131 -11.63 -11.82 17.40
C LYS A 131 -11.18 -11.06 16.15
N ILE A 132 -10.90 -11.79 15.07
CA ILE A 132 -10.72 -11.22 13.72
C ILE A 132 -12.10 -11.07 13.09
N THR A 133 -12.49 -9.85 12.73
CA THR A 133 -13.73 -9.59 11.97
C THR A 133 -13.37 -9.31 10.52
N THR A 134 -13.77 -10.20 9.62
CA THR A 134 -13.64 -10.02 8.18
C THR A 134 -14.96 -9.49 7.62
N GLY A 135 -14.92 -8.34 6.94
CA GLY A 135 -16.10 -7.72 6.34
C GLY A 135 -16.64 -8.41 5.07
N ALA A 136 -16.08 -9.56 4.71
CA ALA A 136 -16.55 -10.36 3.57
C ALA A 136 -17.54 -11.41 4.08
N ALA A 137 -18.75 -11.44 3.50
CA ALA A 137 -19.73 -12.49 3.73
C ALA A 137 -19.11 -13.86 3.41
N GLY A 138 -18.72 -14.59 4.47
CA GLY A 138 -18.26 -15.98 4.39
C GLY A 138 -16.74 -16.15 4.50
N LEU A 139 -16.17 -15.91 5.68
CA LEU A 139 -15.03 -16.66 6.22
C LEU A 139 -14.92 -16.38 7.72
N SER A 140 -15.62 -17.20 8.52
CA SER A 140 -15.40 -17.28 9.96
C SER A 140 -14.22 -18.22 10.23
N ALA A 141 -13.06 -17.67 10.62
CA ALA A 141 -12.06 -18.47 11.31
C ALA A 141 -12.43 -18.48 12.80
N ALA A 142 -13.08 -19.56 13.23
CA ALA A 142 -13.19 -19.90 14.63
C ALA A 142 -11.88 -20.58 15.07
N ASP A 143 -11.47 -20.24 16.28
CA ASP A 143 -10.47 -20.88 17.13
C ASP A 143 -9.00 -20.48 16.93
N ALA A 144 -8.44 -20.00 18.05
CA ALA A 144 -7.06 -19.63 18.24
C ALA A 144 -6.18 -20.89 18.27
N GLY A 145 -5.28 -20.99 17.30
CA GLY A 145 -4.29 -22.05 17.22
C GLY A 145 -3.80 -22.20 15.79
N HIS A 146 -2.75 -21.46 15.42
CA HIS A 146 -2.05 -21.56 14.14
C HIS A 146 -2.97 -21.69 12.91
N CYS A 147 -3.44 -20.57 12.38
CA CYS A 147 -4.07 -20.54 11.06
C CYS A 147 -2.99 -20.22 10.01
N PRO A 148 -2.41 -21.20 9.28
CA PRO A 148 -1.71 -20.88 8.06
C PRO A 148 -2.77 -20.46 7.04
N VAL A 149 -2.92 -19.15 6.83
CA VAL A 149 -3.65 -18.65 5.67
C VAL A 149 -2.76 -18.87 4.45
N GLN A 150 -2.60 -20.14 4.03
CA GLN A 150 -2.25 -20.41 2.64
C GLN A 150 -3.46 -20.04 1.83
N ALA A 151 -3.48 -18.80 1.33
CA ALA A 151 -4.25 -18.46 0.16
C ALA A 151 -3.67 -19.27 -1.02
N GLN A 152 -4.05 -20.55 -1.13
CA GLN A 152 -3.89 -21.25 -2.39
C GLN A 152 -4.76 -20.51 -3.39
N VAL A 153 -4.13 -19.82 -4.33
CA VAL A 153 -4.78 -19.40 -5.57
C VAL A 153 -5.37 -20.67 -6.17
N ARG A 154 -6.69 -20.82 -6.00
CA ARG A 154 -7.44 -21.94 -6.54
C ARG A 154 -7.28 -21.86 -8.06
N PRO A 155 -6.63 -22.83 -8.74
CA PRO A 155 -6.64 -22.81 -10.19
C PRO A 155 -8.10 -22.82 -10.63
N ALA A 156 -8.44 -21.93 -11.56
CA ALA A 156 -9.80 -21.72 -12.03
C ALA A 156 -10.49 -23.07 -12.25
N ARG A 157 -11.47 -23.38 -11.38
CA ARG A 157 -12.23 -24.62 -11.48
C ARG A 157 -12.97 -24.54 -12.82
N SER A 158 -12.61 -25.45 -13.72
CA SER A 158 -13.20 -25.58 -15.04
C SER A 158 -14.72 -25.45 -14.99
N SER A 159 -15.23 -24.71 -15.95
CA SER A 159 -16.60 -24.24 -16.16
C SER A 159 -17.64 -25.34 -16.40
N ARG A 160 -17.70 -26.38 -15.55
CA ARG A 160 -18.59 -27.54 -15.74
C ARG A 160 -19.59 -27.82 -14.62
N GLN A 161 -19.71 -26.96 -13.61
CA GLN A 161 -20.70 -27.15 -12.53
C GLN A 161 -21.49 -25.88 -12.14
N ALA A 162 -21.52 -24.86 -13.00
CA ALA A 162 -22.36 -23.66 -12.81
C ALA A 162 -23.62 -23.62 -13.71
N HIS A 163 -23.96 -24.73 -14.39
CA HIS A 163 -25.16 -24.87 -15.21
C HIS A 163 -26.10 -25.93 -14.60
N ALA A 164 -26.76 -25.61 -13.49
CA ALA A 164 -27.84 -26.46 -12.98
C ALA A 164 -29.07 -25.68 -12.48
N GLU A 165 -29.02 -24.34 -12.43
CA GLU A 165 -30.11 -23.55 -11.86
C GLU A 165 -30.43 -22.37 -12.78
N ARG A 166 -31.15 -22.66 -13.87
CA ARG A 166 -32.05 -21.74 -14.58
C ARG A 166 -32.61 -22.45 -15.81
N GLY A 167 -33.68 -23.21 -15.60
CA GLY A 167 -34.51 -23.71 -16.70
C GLY A 167 -35.97 -23.46 -16.35
N ILE A 168 -36.69 -22.77 -17.24
CA ILE A 168 -38.10 -22.45 -17.10
C ILE A 168 -38.90 -23.68 -17.56
N ARG A 169 -39.79 -24.18 -16.70
CA ARG A 169 -40.61 -25.37 -16.96
C ARG A 169 -41.81 -24.98 -17.83
N LEU A 170 -41.84 -25.43 -19.08
CA LEU A 170 -43.07 -25.52 -19.87
C LEU A 170 -43.58 -26.96 -19.77
N GLY A 171 -44.89 -27.14 -19.62
CA GLY A 171 -45.52 -28.44 -19.32
C GLY A 171 -45.15 -29.58 -20.29
N HIS A 172 -45.35 -30.83 -19.83
CA HIS A 172 -45.01 -32.11 -20.51
C HIS A 172 -43.52 -32.49 -20.59
N GLY A 173 -42.74 -32.22 -19.55
CA GLY A 173 -41.47 -32.90 -19.29
C GLY A 173 -40.35 -32.68 -20.32
N ARG A 174 -40.41 -31.58 -21.07
CA ARG A 174 -39.35 -31.17 -22.01
C ARG A 174 -38.64 -29.93 -21.49
N TRP A 175 -37.32 -29.92 -21.64
CA TRP A 175 -36.48 -28.76 -21.36
C TRP A 175 -36.05 -28.13 -22.68
N TYR A 176 -36.02 -26.80 -22.73
CA TYR A 176 -35.60 -26.03 -23.89
C TYR A 176 -34.40 -25.15 -23.52
N ASP A 177 -33.30 -25.27 -24.28
CA ASP A 177 -32.12 -24.41 -24.13
C ASP A 177 -32.05 -23.42 -25.32
N PRO A 178 -32.24 -22.10 -25.07
CA PRO A 178 -32.29 -21.11 -26.12
C PRO A 178 -30.93 -20.80 -26.77
N LEU A 179 -29.80 -21.27 -26.22
CA LEU A 179 -28.45 -20.93 -26.73
C LEU A 179 -27.85 -21.96 -27.69
N ARG A 180 -28.46 -23.16 -27.80
CA ARG A 180 -28.00 -24.21 -28.74
C ARG A 180 -29.03 -24.63 -29.78
N GLN A 181 -30.28 -24.17 -29.68
CA GLN A 181 -31.40 -24.60 -30.54
C GLN A 181 -31.58 -26.12 -30.61
N ASP A 182 -31.18 -26.84 -29.56
CA ASP A 182 -31.28 -28.29 -29.48
C ASP A 182 -32.35 -28.68 -28.45
N GLN A 183 -33.30 -29.54 -28.83
CA GLN A 183 -34.28 -30.11 -27.90
C GLN A 183 -33.73 -31.40 -27.28
N TRP A 184 -33.85 -31.53 -25.96
CA TRP A 184 -33.51 -32.76 -25.24
C TRP A 184 -34.75 -33.33 -24.53
N SER A 185 -34.99 -34.64 -24.71
CA SER A 185 -35.96 -35.40 -23.92
C SER A 185 -35.22 -36.33 -22.97
N GLY A 186 -35.31 -36.10 -21.66
CA GLY A 186 -34.81 -37.04 -20.66
C GLY A 186 -35.82 -38.16 -20.41
N ARG A 187 -35.34 -39.39 -20.17
CA ARG A 187 -36.14 -40.40 -19.44
C ARG A 187 -35.26 -41.25 -18.51
N ASP A 188 -35.99 -41.81 -17.56
CA ASP A 188 -35.74 -42.11 -16.15
C ASP A 188 -34.83 -43.29 -15.80
N ARG A 189 -34.69 -43.53 -14.48
CA ARG A 189 -33.86 -44.50 -13.72
C ARG A 189 -33.90 -46.00 -14.11
N GLY A 190 -34.20 -46.36 -15.35
CA GLY A 190 -34.36 -47.74 -15.82
C GLY A 190 -33.36 -48.22 -16.88
N GLY A 191 -32.21 -47.55 -17.05
CA GLY A 191 -31.05 -48.06 -17.79
C GLY A 191 -31.32 -48.66 -19.19
N ARG A 192 -31.44 -47.81 -20.22
CA ARG A 192 -31.06 -48.18 -21.60
C ARG A 192 -30.83 -46.92 -22.44
N ASP A 193 -29.62 -46.81 -22.99
CA ASP A 193 -29.19 -45.73 -23.88
C ASP A 193 -29.56 -46.08 -25.33
N LEU A 194 -30.15 -45.14 -26.07
CA LEU A 194 -30.15 -45.17 -27.53
C LEU A 194 -29.49 -43.89 -28.05
N ARG A 195 -28.15 -43.91 -28.07
CA ARG A 195 -27.40 -42.99 -28.94
C ARG A 195 -27.67 -43.39 -30.38
N THR A 196 -28.42 -42.56 -31.11
CA THR A 196 -28.27 -42.47 -32.57
C THR A 196 -27.97 -41.02 -32.90
N ARG A 197 -26.68 -40.71 -33.07
CA ARG A 197 -26.23 -39.51 -33.78
C ARG A 197 -26.70 -39.66 -35.23
N SER A 198 -27.79 -39.01 -35.62
CA SER A 198 -28.06 -38.78 -37.03
C SER A 198 -27.48 -37.41 -37.41
N HIS A 199 -26.33 -37.43 -38.05
CA HIS A 199 -25.79 -36.28 -38.77
C HIS A 199 -26.68 -36.05 -40.00
N ARG A 200 -27.34 -34.90 -40.09
CA ARG A 200 -27.77 -34.35 -41.39
C ARG A 200 -27.10 -32.99 -41.60
N PRO A 201 -26.27 -32.80 -42.63
CA PRO A 201 -25.75 -31.49 -42.98
C PRO A 201 -26.85 -30.66 -43.65
N VAL A 202 -27.02 -29.42 -43.21
CA VAL A 202 -27.83 -28.41 -43.92
C VAL A 202 -27.01 -27.92 -45.12
N ARG A 203 -27.53 -28.21 -46.31
CA ARG A 203 -27.08 -27.69 -47.60
C ARG A 203 -27.40 -26.20 -47.65
N THR A 204 -26.40 -25.31 -47.67
CA THR A 204 -26.59 -23.93 -48.10
C THR A 204 -26.50 -23.88 -49.61
N GLY A 205 -27.63 -23.62 -50.27
CA GLY A 205 -27.71 -23.36 -51.70
C GLY A 205 -27.04 -22.03 -52.02
N ARG A 206 -26.27 -22.04 -53.10
CA ARG A 206 -25.51 -20.91 -53.65
C ARG A 206 -26.27 -20.33 -54.84
N GLY A 207 -26.38 -19.00 -54.83
CA GLY A 207 -26.47 -18.14 -56.01
C GLY A 207 -27.86 -17.81 -56.53
N PRO A 208 -27.95 -17.04 -57.63
CA PRO A 208 -26.95 -16.13 -58.19
C PRO A 208 -27.08 -14.68 -57.67
#